data_AF-A0A6M3IM53-F1
#
_entry.id   AF-A0A6M3IM53-F1
#
_cell.length_a   1.000
_cell.length_b   1.000
_cell.length_c   1.000
_cell.angle_alpha   90.00
_cell.angle_beta   90.00
_cell.angle_gamma   90.00
#
_symmetry.space_group_name_H-M   'P 1'
#
loop_
_entity.id
_entity.type
_entity.pdbx_description
1 polymer ?
#
loop_
_entity_poly.entity_id
_entity_poly.type
_entity_poly.pdbx_seq_one_letter_code
_entity_poly.pdbx_strand_id
1 'polypeptide(L)'
;MADEVLKHDLNSKGVSAGVSNDASTDIIQFRIDSTTKGLKSDAVLPSAIVDGRKTVTTPGTAVALVAVATGCRRLVVTALITNTDYVVVGASTVVAAEATRRGTPLVAGQSLELEISDVSLIFIDAVVAGEGVSFIYLS
;
A
#
# COMPACT_ATOMS: atom_id res chain seq x y z
N MET A 1 8.73 27.90 -65.35
CA MET A 1 8.53 26.58 -64.72
C MET A 1 8.50 26.82 -63.23
N ALA A 2 7.32 26.72 -62.62
CA ALA A 2 7.16 26.93 -61.19
C ALA A 2 7.77 25.74 -60.47
N ASP A 3 8.77 26.04 -59.63
CA ASP A 3 9.46 25.08 -58.79
C ASP A 3 8.51 24.74 -57.63
N GLU A 4 7.87 23.57 -57.71
CA GLU A 4 6.97 23.09 -56.66
C GLU A 4 7.84 22.60 -55.49
N VAL A 5 8.10 23.51 -54.56
CA VAL A 5 8.76 23.21 -53.30
C VAL A 5 7.95 22.12 -52.59
N LEU A 6 8.50 20.90 -52.60
CA LEU A 6 8.06 19.80 -51.74
C LEU A 6 8.00 20.32 -50.31
N LYS A 7 6.79 20.59 -49.80
CA LYS A 7 6.58 20.93 -48.39
C LYS A 7 6.74 19.66 -47.58
N HIS A 8 7.98 19.34 -47.24
CA HIS A 8 8.25 18.37 -46.19
C HIS A 8 7.71 18.98 -44.88
N ASP A 9 6.69 18.36 -44.30
CA ASP A 9 6.14 18.79 -43.01
C ASP A 9 7.18 18.52 -41.92
N LEU A 10 7.95 19.57 -41.58
CA LEU A 10 8.98 19.54 -40.54
C LEU A 10 8.38 19.48 -39.13
N ASN A 11 7.05 19.53 -38.98
CA ASN A 11 6.39 19.48 -37.69
C ASN A 11 5.86 18.07 -37.35
N SER A 12 6.12 17.08 -38.19
CA SER A 12 5.81 15.68 -37.89
C SER A 12 6.85 15.10 -36.92
N LYS A 13 6.46 14.94 -35.65
CA LYS A 13 7.23 14.19 -34.65
C LYS A 13 6.61 12.81 -34.47
N GLY A 14 7.20 11.79 -35.09
CA GLY A 14 6.85 10.40 -34.82
C GLY A 14 7.40 9.97 -33.46
N VAL A 15 6.51 9.63 -32.52
CA VAL A 15 6.89 9.00 -31.24
C VAL A 15 6.48 7.53 -31.33
N SER A 16 7.45 6.64 -31.52
CA SER A 16 7.24 5.20 -31.41
C SER A 16 7.47 4.78 -29.95
N ALA A 17 6.40 4.39 -29.25
CA ALA A 17 6.48 3.78 -27.93
C ALA A 17 6.01 2.32 -28.04
N GLY A 18 6.91 1.38 -27.80
CA GLY A 18 6.56 -0.03 -27.64
C GLY A 18 6.18 -0.30 -26.20
N VAL A 19 5.00 -0.88 -25.97
CA VAL A 19 4.64 -1.47 -24.67
C VAL A 19 4.50 -2.98 -24.89
N SER A 20 5.35 -3.77 -24.25
CA SER A 20 5.20 -5.22 -24.18
C SER A 20 4.66 -5.58 -22.80
N ASN A 21 3.46 -6.12 -22.73
CA ASN A 21 2.93 -6.68 -21.49
C ASN A 21 2.81 -8.20 -21.64
N ASP A 22 3.65 -8.95 -20.94
CA ASP A 22 3.50 -10.42 -20.83
C ASP A 22 2.52 -10.83 -19.71
N ALA A 23 1.78 -9.87 -19.15
CA ALA A 23 0.65 -10.12 -18.26
C ALA A 23 -0.40 -9.01 -18.38
N SER A 24 -1.66 -9.42 -18.44
CA SER A 24 -2.84 -8.61 -18.82
C SER A 24 -3.17 -7.40 -17.91
N THR A 25 -2.34 -7.05 -16.93
CA THR A 25 -2.64 -5.98 -15.96
C THR A 25 -1.61 -4.84 -15.91
N ASP A 26 -0.42 -5.00 -16.51
CA ASP A 26 0.63 -3.97 -16.51
C ASP A 26 0.65 -3.17 -17.83
N ILE A 27 -0.52 -2.65 -18.23
CA ILE A 27 -0.56 -1.65 -19.29
C ILE A 27 -0.22 -0.31 -18.64
N ILE A 28 1.06 0.03 -18.56
CA ILE A 28 1.48 1.40 -18.28
C ILE A 28 1.13 2.22 -19.53
N GLN A 29 -0.06 2.83 -19.51
CA GLN A 29 -0.50 3.69 -20.60
C GLN A 29 0.31 4.99 -20.54
N PHE A 30 1.35 5.07 -21.37
CA PHE A 30 2.08 6.30 -21.62
C PHE A 30 1.18 7.26 -22.40
N ARG A 31 0.43 8.08 -21.68
CA ARG A 31 -0.35 9.15 -22.29
C ARG A 31 0.50 10.41 -22.37
N ILE A 32 0.44 11.08 -23.52
CA ILE A 32 0.96 12.45 -23.64
C ILE A 32 -0.04 13.36 -22.96
N ASP A 33 0.37 14.04 -21.91
CA ASP A 33 -0.40 15.13 -21.30
C ASP A 33 -0.57 16.24 -22.35
N SER A 34 -1.81 16.53 -22.72
CA SER A 34 -2.13 17.53 -23.75
C SER A 34 -1.74 18.94 -23.35
N THR A 35 -1.55 19.21 -22.06
CA THR A 35 -1.21 20.52 -21.49
C THR A 35 0.30 20.68 -21.29
N THR A 36 0.95 19.72 -20.65
CA THR A 36 2.40 19.81 -20.33
C THR A 36 3.30 19.17 -21.38
N LYS A 37 2.73 18.44 -22.35
CA LYS A 37 3.43 17.64 -23.36
C LYS A 37 4.36 16.57 -22.77
N GLY A 38 4.23 16.29 -21.48
CA GLY A 38 4.96 15.22 -20.79
C GLY A 38 4.30 13.87 -20.97
N LEU A 39 5.10 12.81 -20.94
CA LEU A 39 4.60 11.44 -20.79
C LEU A 39 4.24 11.22 -19.32
N LYS A 40 2.98 10.86 -19.04
CA LYS A 40 2.52 10.47 -17.69
C LYS A 40 2.27 8.97 -17.65
N SER A 41 2.79 8.29 -16.63
CA SER A 41 2.31 6.97 -16.23
C SER A 41 1.03 7.16 -15.41
N ASP A 42 0.00 6.38 -15.72
CA ASP A 42 -1.27 6.43 -15.00
C ASP A 42 -1.05 5.94 -13.56
N ALA A 43 -0.91 6.87 -12.61
CA ALA A 43 -0.79 6.51 -11.21
C ALA A 43 -2.18 6.17 -10.70
N VAL A 44 -2.43 4.89 -10.41
CA VAL A 44 -3.66 4.47 -9.72
C VAL A 44 -3.63 5.07 -8.32
N LEU A 45 -4.48 6.07 -8.09
CA LEU A 45 -4.66 6.69 -6.78
C LEU A 45 -5.65 5.87 -5.97
N PRO A 46 -5.47 5.77 -4.65
CA PRO A 46 -6.50 5.22 -3.78
C PRO A 46 -7.82 5.97 -3.97
N SER A 47 -8.89 5.20 -4.05
CA SER A 47 -10.25 5.67 -4.32
C SER A 47 -11.14 5.69 -3.07
N ALA A 48 -10.72 4.99 -2.01
CA ALA A 48 -11.43 4.97 -0.74
C ALA A 48 -10.48 4.93 0.47
N ILE A 49 -11.04 5.34 1.61
CA ILE A 49 -10.47 5.15 2.93
C ILE A 49 -11.27 4.06 3.61
N VAL A 50 -10.60 3.05 4.15
CA VAL A 50 -11.24 1.95 4.88
C VAL A 50 -10.60 1.80 6.24
N ASP A 51 -11.42 1.59 7.26
CA ASP A 51 -11.00 1.38 8.64
C ASP A 51 -11.41 0.01 9.18
N GLY A 52 -10.78 -0.37 10.30
CA GLY A 52 -11.08 -1.61 10.97
C GLY A 52 -10.47 -1.68 12.36
N ARG A 53 -10.80 -2.78 13.06
CA ARG A 53 -10.29 -3.10 14.39
C ARG A 53 -9.97 -4.58 14.47
N LYS A 54 -8.85 -4.90 15.12
CA LYS A 54 -8.43 -6.29 15.36
C LYS A 54 -7.94 -6.46 16.79
N THR A 55 -8.36 -7.54 17.42
CA THR A 55 -7.92 -7.95 18.76
C THR A 55 -7.30 -9.34 18.71
N VAL A 56 -6.36 -9.59 19.61
CA VAL A 56 -5.71 -10.88 19.81
C VAL A 56 -6.44 -11.61 20.93
N THR A 57 -7.06 -12.74 20.64
CA THR A 57 -7.77 -13.54 21.65
C THR A 57 -6.82 -14.40 22.48
N THR A 58 -5.72 -14.84 21.87
CA THR A 58 -4.73 -15.73 22.48
C THR A 58 -3.36 -15.09 22.38
N PRO A 59 -2.79 -14.57 23.49
CA PRO A 59 -1.45 -14.01 23.51
C PRO A 59 -0.40 -14.98 22.97
N GLY A 60 0.61 -14.45 22.27
CA GLY A 60 1.65 -15.25 21.64
C GLY A 60 1.23 -15.87 20.29
N THR A 61 0.06 -15.53 19.78
CA THR A 61 -0.43 -15.98 18.47
C THR A 61 -0.54 -14.79 17.54
N ALA A 62 0.24 -14.80 16.45
CA ALA A 62 0.15 -13.80 15.40
C ALA A 62 -1.22 -13.85 14.71
N VAL A 63 -1.91 -12.72 14.63
CA VAL A 63 -3.24 -12.58 14.04
C VAL A 63 -3.20 -11.56 12.91
N ALA A 64 -3.59 -11.95 11.70
CA ALA A 64 -3.68 -11.05 10.54
C ALA A 64 -4.74 -9.95 10.77
N LEU A 65 -4.47 -8.72 10.33
CA LEU A 65 -5.43 -7.61 10.41
C LEU A 65 -6.70 -7.89 9.61
N VAL A 66 -6.54 -8.41 8.40
CA VAL A 66 -7.63 -8.83 7.52
C VAL A 66 -7.40 -10.26 7.04
N ALA A 67 -8.47 -11.02 6.82
CA ALA A 67 -8.39 -12.43 6.43
C ALA A 67 -8.18 -12.64 4.92
N VAL A 68 -8.52 -11.64 4.11
CA VAL A 68 -8.50 -11.71 2.64
C VAL A 68 -7.50 -10.68 2.13
N ALA A 69 -6.74 -11.05 1.08
CA ALA A 69 -5.83 -10.15 0.38
C ALA A 69 -6.55 -8.86 0.00
N THR A 70 -6.05 -7.74 0.51
CA THR A 70 -6.69 -6.43 0.41
C THR A 70 -5.65 -5.40 0.02
N GLY A 71 -5.68 -5.00 -1.25
CA GLY A 71 -4.77 -4.01 -1.80
C GLY A 71 -4.82 -2.70 -1.01
N CYS A 72 -3.65 -2.18 -0.66
CA CYS A 72 -3.52 -0.84 -0.10
C CYS A 72 -2.20 -0.22 -0.54
N ARG A 73 -2.06 1.09 -0.30
CA ARG A 73 -0.79 1.80 -0.53
C ARG A 73 -0.15 2.30 0.76
N ARG A 74 -1.00 2.60 1.75
CA ARG A 74 -0.62 3.15 3.04
C ARG A 74 -1.57 2.60 4.09
N LEU A 75 -1.01 2.18 5.22
CA LEU A 75 -1.71 1.65 6.38
C LEU A 75 -1.23 2.43 7.61
N VAL A 76 -2.16 2.89 8.42
CA VAL A 76 -1.89 3.42 9.75
C VAL A 76 -2.51 2.47 10.76
N VAL A 77 -1.70 1.94 11.66
CA VAL A 77 -2.10 1.04 12.74
C VAL A 77 -1.94 1.78 14.05
N THR A 78 -2.98 1.79 14.89
CA THR A 78 -2.97 2.46 16.19
C THR A 78 -3.34 1.48 17.27
N ALA A 79 -2.49 1.33 18.29
CA ALA A 79 -2.80 0.50 19.45
C ALA A 79 -4.02 1.06 20.19
N LEU A 80 -4.95 0.18 20.57
CA LEU A 80 -6.17 0.60 21.28
C LEU A 80 -5.82 1.29 22.60
N ILE A 81 -6.55 2.35 22.92
CA ILE A 81 -6.32 3.13 24.14
C ILE A 81 -6.57 2.33 25.43
N THR A 82 -7.33 1.23 25.32
CA THR A 82 -7.65 0.33 26.43
C THR A 82 -6.61 -0.78 26.61
N ASN A 83 -5.58 -0.85 25.77
CA ASN A 83 -4.49 -1.81 25.97
C ASN A 83 -3.75 -1.46 27.27
N THR A 84 -3.40 -2.48 28.02
CA THR A 84 -2.68 -2.40 29.30
C THR A 84 -1.19 -2.68 29.14
N ASP A 85 -0.81 -3.35 28.05
CA ASP A 85 0.56 -3.72 27.69
C ASP A 85 0.79 -3.50 26.18
N TYR A 86 1.96 -3.92 25.68
CA TYR A 86 2.37 -3.78 24.30
C TYR A 86 1.57 -4.68 23.36
N VAL A 87 1.14 -4.08 22.25
CA VAL A 87 0.74 -4.81 21.04
C VAL A 87 1.82 -4.64 19.99
N VAL A 88 2.26 -5.73 19.39
CA VAL A 88 3.36 -5.73 18.43
C VAL A 88 2.82 -5.94 17.03
N VAL A 89 3.23 -5.08 16.11
CA VAL A 89 2.86 -5.13 14.69
C VAL A 89 4.01 -5.69 13.87
N GLY A 90 3.73 -6.61 12.94
CA GLY A 90 4.75 -7.21 12.09
C GLY A 90 4.18 -8.11 11.00
N ALA A 91 5.01 -9.02 10.48
CA ALA A 91 4.58 -10.08 9.56
C ALA A 91 4.00 -11.28 10.33
N SER A 92 3.68 -12.38 9.65
CA SER A 92 3.13 -13.61 10.25
C SER A 92 3.99 -14.24 11.36
N THR A 93 5.25 -13.84 11.50
CA THR A 93 6.20 -14.27 12.53
C THR A 93 6.34 -13.29 13.70
N VAL A 94 5.45 -12.30 13.80
CA VAL A 94 5.39 -11.32 14.91
C VAL A 94 5.22 -12.03 16.25
N VAL A 95 5.91 -11.53 17.27
CA VAL A 95 5.87 -12.06 18.64
C VAL A 95 5.80 -10.90 19.61
N ALA A 96 4.83 -10.92 20.51
CA ALA A 96 4.65 -9.87 21.53
C ALA A 96 5.38 -10.15 22.84
N ALA A 97 5.62 -11.43 23.15
CA ALA A 97 6.29 -11.87 24.37
C ALA A 97 7.62 -11.15 24.58
N GLU A 98 7.82 -10.56 25.75
CA GLU A 98 8.94 -9.63 26.03
C GLU A 98 10.32 -10.23 25.75
N ALA A 99 10.54 -11.48 26.15
CA ALA A 99 11.84 -12.15 26.00
C ALA A 99 12.20 -12.50 24.54
N THR A 100 11.21 -12.60 23.65
CA THR A 100 11.39 -13.09 22.26
C THR A 100 10.74 -12.17 21.23
N ARG A 101 10.47 -10.92 21.62
CA ARG A 101 9.69 -9.94 20.85
C ARG A 101 10.26 -9.72 19.46
N ARG A 102 9.38 -9.74 18.45
CA ARG A 102 9.72 -9.50 17.03
C ARG A 102 8.66 -8.64 16.38
N GLY A 103 9.09 -7.56 15.73
CA GLY A 103 8.20 -6.55 15.13
C GLY A 103 8.31 -5.21 15.86
N THR A 104 7.34 -4.33 15.61
CA THR A 104 7.31 -3.00 16.20
C THR A 104 6.32 -2.96 17.37
N PRO A 105 6.79 -2.83 18.62
CA PRO A 105 5.89 -2.68 19.76
C PRO A 105 5.23 -1.31 19.77
N LEU A 106 3.95 -1.29 20.09
CA LEU A 106 3.14 -0.09 20.26
C LEU A 106 2.53 -0.09 21.66
N VAL A 107 2.72 1.02 22.38
CA VAL A 107 1.96 1.31 23.61
C VAL A 107 0.56 1.83 23.27
N ALA A 108 -0.37 1.79 24.24
CA ALA A 108 -1.73 2.29 24.05
C ALA A 108 -1.77 3.71 23.44
N GLY A 109 -2.51 3.87 22.34
CA GLY A 109 -2.62 5.13 21.61
C GLY A 109 -1.46 5.47 20.67
N GLN A 110 -0.37 4.70 20.67
CA GLN A 110 0.72 4.88 19.72
C GLN A 110 0.30 4.39 18.32
N SER A 111 0.71 5.13 17.30
CA SER A 111 0.48 4.79 15.91
C SER A 111 1.78 4.41 15.19
N LEU A 112 1.66 3.48 14.25
CA LEU A 112 2.66 3.08 13.28
C LEU A 112 2.10 3.25 11.88
N GLU A 113 2.91 3.83 11.00
CA GLU A 113 2.56 4.01 9.60
C GLU A 113 3.45 3.15 8.72
N LEU A 114 2.84 2.48 7.74
CA LEU A 114 3.50 1.55 6.82
C LEU A 114 3.06 1.81 5.39
N GLU A 115 4.02 1.82 4.47
CA GLU A 115 3.78 1.70 3.04
C GLU A 115 3.85 0.22 2.66
N ILE A 116 2.70 -0.37 2.32
CA ILE A 116 2.57 -1.79 1.98
C ILE A 116 1.51 -1.97 0.91
N SER A 117 1.66 -3.02 0.10
CA SER A 117 0.75 -3.33 -1.01
C SER A 117 -0.52 -4.06 -0.57
N ASP A 118 -0.50 -4.75 0.58
CA ASP A 118 -1.60 -5.60 1.03
C ASP A 118 -1.70 -5.62 2.57
N VAL A 119 -2.88 -5.31 3.09
CA VAL A 119 -3.16 -5.26 4.54
C VAL A 119 -3.11 -6.67 5.16
N SER A 120 -3.38 -7.73 4.40
CA SER A 120 -3.38 -9.11 4.88
C SER A 120 -2.00 -9.63 5.28
N LEU A 121 -0.94 -8.94 4.83
CA LEU A 121 0.45 -9.24 5.19
C LEU A 121 0.83 -8.71 6.58
N ILE A 122 -0.01 -7.87 7.17
CA ILE A 122 0.20 -7.29 8.49
C ILE A 122 -0.50 -8.12 9.55
N PHE A 123 0.27 -8.52 10.55
CA PHE A 123 -0.16 -9.29 11.69
C PHE A 123 0.13 -8.51 12.97
N ILE A 124 -0.65 -8.82 13.99
CA ILE A 124 -0.46 -8.34 15.34
C ILE A 124 -0.35 -9.50 16.31
N ASP A 125 0.42 -9.32 17.37
CA ASP A 125 0.40 -10.16 18.56
C ASP A 125 0.31 -9.25 19.79
N ALA A 126 -0.21 -9.76 20.90
CA ALA A 126 -0.37 -9.00 22.13
C ALA A 126 0.14 -9.79 23.34
N VAL A 127 0.55 -9.06 24.39
CA VAL A 127 0.96 -9.67 25.65
C VAL A 127 -0.26 -10.11 26.46
N VAL A 128 -1.37 -9.37 26.39
CA VAL A 128 -2.61 -9.68 27.12
C VAL A 128 -3.76 -9.99 26.16
N ALA A 129 -4.60 -10.96 26.53
CA ALA A 129 -5.75 -11.37 25.74
C ALA A 129 -6.79 -10.23 25.66
N GLY A 130 -7.35 -10.01 24.47
CA GLY A 130 -8.33 -8.96 24.20
C GLY A 130 -7.72 -7.61 23.80
N GLU A 131 -6.41 -7.45 23.92
CA GLU A 131 -5.69 -6.28 23.40
C GLU A 131 -5.63 -6.29 21.87
N GLY A 132 -5.37 -5.13 21.28
CA GLY A 132 -5.31 -5.03 19.83
C GLY A 132 -5.07 -3.64 19.29
N VAL A 133 -5.49 -3.45 18.04
CA VAL A 133 -5.30 -2.21 17.28
C VAL A 133 -6.57 -1.81 16.55
N SER A 134 -6.72 -0.51 16.30
CA SER A 134 -7.50 0.03 15.20
C SER A 134 -6.58 0.33 14.03
N PHE A 135 -7.09 0.31 12.81
CA PHE A 135 -6.30 0.63 11.63
C PHE A 135 -7.14 1.33 10.57
N ILE A 136 -6.47 2.08 9.72
CA ILE A 136 -7.03 2.76 8.55
C ILE A 136 -6.08 2.62 7.38
N TYR A 137 -6.60 2.35 6.19
CA TYR A 137 -5.80 2.23 4.98
C TYR A 137 -6.46 2.89 3.77
N LEU A 138 -5.64 3.20 2.79
CA LEU A 138 -6.07 3.75 1.51
C LEU A 138 -6.14 2.62 0.47
N SER A 139 -7.32 2.40 -0.11
CA SER A 139 -7.58 1.39 -1.15
C SER A 139 -7.77 2.02 -2.53
#